data_AF-A0A401TCT7-F1
#
_entry.id   AF-A0A401TCT7-F1
#
_cell.length_a   1.000
_cell.length_b   1.000
_cell.length_c   1.000
_cell.angle_alpha   90.00
_cell.angle_beta   90.00
_cell.angle_gamma   90.00
#
_symmetry.space_group_name_H-M   'P 1'
#
loop_
_entity.id
_entity.type
_entity.pdbx_description
1 polymer ?
#
loop_
_entity_poly.entity_id
_entity_poly.type
_entity_poly.pdbx_seq_one_letter_code
_entity_poly.pdbx_strand_id
1 'polypeptide(L)' 'MFNNLPKLVASREGFQGCLASIDLNGRLPDLMADALHRVGLIERGCG' A
#
# COMPACT_ATOMS: atom_id res chain seq x y z
N MET A 1 15.59 -4.44 1.68
CA MET A 1 14.74 -3.23 1.55
C MET A 1 14.52 -2.51 2.88
N PHE A 2 14.23 -3.22 3.99
CA PHE A 2 13.84 -2.59 5.26
C PHE A 2 15.00 -2.14 6.19
N ASN A 3 16.27 -2.40 5.82
CA ASN A 3 17.43 -2.04 6.64
C ASN A 3 17.72 -0.53 6.64
N ASN A 4 17.18 0.20 5.66
CA ASN A 4 17.39 1.65 5.50
C ASN A 4 16.17 2.48 5.97
N LEU A 5 15.27 1.89 6.75
CA LEU A 5 14.11 2.60 7.27
C LEU A 5 14.51 3.60 8.38
N PRO A 6 13.77 4.71 8.55
CA PRO A 6 13.96 5.62 9.66
C PRO A 6 13.88 4.89 11.02
N LYS A 7 14.66 5.37 11.99
CA LYS A 7 14.89 4.71 13.29
C LYS A 7 13.59 4.32 14.03
N LEU A 8 12.54 5.12 13.91
CA LEU A 8 11.28 4.92 14.64
C LEU A 8 10.27 4.01 13.92
N VAL A 9 10.58 3.56 12.69
CA VAL A 9 9.68 2.66 11.96
C VAL A 9 9.87 1.23 12.49
N ALA A 10 8.81 0.68 13.07
CA ALA A 10 8.84 -0.65 13.65
C ALA A 10 8.71 -1.76 12.59
N SER A 11 7.85 -1.58 11.58
CA SER A 11 7.52 -2.62 10.59
C SER A 11 8.74 -3.13 9.82
N ARG A 12 8.86 -4.46 9.74
CA ARG A 12 9.92 -5.16 8.99
C ARG A 12 9.38 -6.05 7.88
N GLU A 13 8.09 -5.93 7.62
CA GLU A 13 7.34 -6.61 6.57
C GLU A 13 6.31 -5.66 5.94
N GLY A 14 5.79 -6.03 4.77
CA GLY A 14 4.74 -5.29 4.08
C GLY A 14 3.34 -5.57 4.67
N PHE A 15 2.36 -4.75 4.29
CA PHE A 15 0.96 -4.98 4.66
C PHE A 15 0.36 -6.13 3.86
N GLN A 16 -0.34 -7.04 4.54
CA GLN A 16 -1.17 -8.09 3.93
C GLN A 16 -2.61 -7.96 4.44
N GLY A 17 -3.54 -7.81 3.51
CA GLY A 17 -4.95 -7.62 3.81
C GLY A 17 -5.61 -6.72 2.78
N CYS A 18 -6.76 -6.15 3.16
CA CYS A 18 -7.54 -5.28 2.29
C CYS A 18 -7.46 -3.83 2.76
N LEU A 19 -7.40 -2.91 1.79
CA LEU A 19 -7.57 -1.48 2.02
C LEU A 19 -8.78 -1.00 1.23
N ALA A 20 -9.55 -0.10 1.82
CA ALA A 20 -10.71 0.52 1.19
C ALA A 20 -10.80 1.99 1.61
N SER A 21 -11.49 2.80 0.80
CA SER A 21 -11.78 4.21 1.10
C SER A 21 -10.53 5.04 1.42
N ILE A 22 -9.44 4.84 0.67
CA ILE A 22 -8.20 5.62 0.86
C ILE A 22 -8.40 7.04 0.34
N ASP A 23 -8.23 7.99 1.24
CA ASP A 23 -8.11 9.42 0.93
C ASP A 23 -6.66 9.86 1.17
N LEU A 24 -6.01 10.31 0.09
CA LEU A 24 -4.68 10.90 0.12
C LEU A 24 -4.78 12.43 -0.06
N ASN A 25 -5.12 13.12 1.03
CA ASN A 25 -5.19 14.59 1.09
C ASN A 25 -6.18 15.19 0.07
N GLY A 26 -7.41 14.67 0.06
CA GLY A 26 -8.50 15.05 -0.84
C GLY A 26 -8.51 14.32 -2.18
N ARG A 27 -7.52 13.44 -2.43
CA ARG A 27 -7.46 12.61 -3.64
C ARG A 27 -7.90 11.19 -3.31
N LEU A 28 -8.85 10.68 -4.08
CA LEU A 28 -9.36 9.31 -4.01
C LEU A 28 -8.81 8.49 -5.20
N PRO A 29 -7.58 7.94 -5.12
CA PRO A 29 -6.98 7.19 -6.22
C PRO A 29 -7.57 5.79 -6.39
N ASP A 30 -7.62 5.28 -7.63
CA ASP A 30 -7.74 3.84 -7.86
C ASP A 30 -6.34 3.22 -7.67
N LEU A 31 -6.12 2.56 -6.54
CA LEU A 31 -4.81 1.97 -6.17
C LEU A 31 -4.28 0.97 -7.21
N MET A 32 -5.15 0.40 -8.05
CA MET A 32 -4.73 -0.44 -9.15
C MET A 32 -4.47 0.43 -10.38
N ALA A 33 -5.47 1.14 -10.89
CA ALA A 33 -5.37 1.85 -12.17
C ALA A 33 -4.34 2.99 -12.15
N ASP A 34 -4.21 3.71 -11.04
CA ASP A 34 -3.32 4.87 -10.90
C ASP A 34 -1.90 4.52 -10.43
N ALA A 35 -1.62 3.24 -10.14
CA ALA A 35 -0.32 2.81 -9.65
C ALA A 35 0.78 2.99 -10.71
N LEU A 36 1.83 3.73 -10.37
CA LEU A 36 3.04 3.86 -11.20
C LEU A 36 3.84 2.55 -11.27
N HIS A 37 3.81 1.76 -10.19
CA HIS A 37 4.47 0.46 -10.11
C HIS A 37 3.72 -0.45 -9.13
N ARG A 38 3.66 -1.75 -9.42
CA ARG A 38 3.03 -2.77 -8.57
C ARG A 38 4.03 -3.89 -8.29
N VAL A 39 4.08 -4.36 -7.04
CA VAL A 39 4.96 -5.45 -6.60
C VAL A 39 4.11 -6.48 -5.85
N GLY A 40 4.21 -7.75 -6.23
CA GLY A 40 3.45 -8.84 -5.61
C GLY A 40 2.02 -8.98 -6.16
N LEU A 41 1.20 -9.76 -5.43
CA LEU A 41 -0.20 -10.02 -5.77
C LEU A 41 -1.10 -8.92 -5.20
N ILE A 42 -1.91 -8.30 -6.06
CA ILE A 42 -2.91 -7.31 -5.68
C ILE A 42 -4.18 -7.61 -6.49
N GLU A 43 -5.32 -7.71 -5.82
CA GLU A 43 -6.60 -8.06 -6.43
C GLU A 43 -7.66 -7.00 -6.08
N ARG A 44 -8.71 -6.91 -6.92
CA ARG A 44 -9.84 -6.00 -6.67
C ARG A 44 -10.83 -6.68 -5.74
N GLY A 45 -11.34 -5.92 -4.78
CA GLY A 45 -12.29 -6.41 -3.78
C GLY A 45 -11.60 -7.09 -2.60
N CYS A 46 -12.41 -7.60 -1.68
CA CYS A 46 -11.97 -8.34 -0.50
C CYS A 46 -12.96 -9.49 -0.30
N GLY A 47 -12.47 -10.75 -0.25
CA GLY A 47 -13.28 -11.95 -0.13
C GLY A 47 -12.43 -13.22 -0.09
#